data_AF-A0A355A3U7-F1
#
_entry.id   AF-A0A355A3U7-F1
#
_cell.length_a   1.000
_cell.length_b   1.000
_cell.length_c   1.000
_cell.angle_alpha   90.00
_cell.angle_beta   90.00
_cell.angle_gamma   90.00
#
_symmetry.space_group_name_H-M   'P 1'
#
loop_
_entity.id
_entity.type
_entity.pdbx_description
1 polymer ?
#
loop_
_entity_poly.entity_id
_entity_poly.type
_entity_poly.pdbx_seq_one_letter_code
_entity_poly.pdbx_strand_id
1 'polypeptide(L)'
;GTAWSGGDNWQDKEVLAKIREWVYMGGGLIGIGEPTASQYQGRYFQLAEVLGVDKEIGFSLSYTRYPKPLQREHFITQDVTNPIDFGEGMRSIYALSDQTKILAASEGEVNLAANTFGTGRAVYIAGLPYNFQNNRLLLRAIHWAASREREMKIWFTSNPKTEVAAYPDAERFAVINNSLHPVTTIISTGEGKKVEVLLKPMEIRWFDI
;
A
#
# COMPACT_ATOMS: atom_id res chain seq x y z
N GLY A 1 21.59 -3.94 -0.19
CA GLY A 1 20.44 -4.00 -1.12
C GLY A 1 20.58 -5.16 -2.08
N THR A 2 19.51 -5.49 -2.81
CA THR A 2 19.49 -6.50 -3.88
C THR A 2 19.25 -5.82 -5.23
N ALA A 3 19.24 -6.57 -6.33
CA ALA A 3 18.86 -6.02 -7.65
C ALA A 3 17.43 -5.43 -7.65
N TRP A 4 16.53 -5.98 -6.82
CA TRP A 4 15.15 -5.50 -6.69
C TRP A 4 15.04 -4.18 -5.93
N SER A 5 15.80 -4.05 -4.83
CA SER A 5 15.79 -2.82 -4.07
C SER A 5 16.66 -1.75 -4.67
N GLY A 6 17.74 -2.08 -5.40
CA GLY A 6 18.60 -1.16 -6.15
C GLY A 6 20.00 -0.94 -5.56
N GLY A 7 20.22 -1.21 -4.27
CA GLY A 7 21.54 -1.11 -3.64
C GLY A 7 22.17 0.28 -3.74
N ASP A 8 23.47 0.35 -4.07
CA ASP A 8 24.23 1.62 -4.07
C ASP A 8 23.79 2.62 -5.14
N ASN A 9 22.93 2.23 -6.08
CA ASN A 9 22.27 3.17 -6.98
C ASN A 9 21.47 4.25 -6.24
N TRP A 10 21.08 4.01 -4.98
CA TRP A 10 20.43 5.01 -4.15
C TRP A 10 21.37 6.08 -3.59
N GLN A 11 22.68 5.98 -3.83
CA GLN A 11 23.62 7.06 -3.50
C GLN A 11 23.70 8.12 -4.61
N ASP A 12 23.08 7.85 -5.77
CA ASP A 12 22.99 8.80 -6.87
C ASP A 12 22.04 9.96 -6.51
N LYS A 13 22.63 11.16 -6.40
CA LYS A 13 21.91 12.38 -6.03
C LYS A 13 20.86 12.77 -7.06
N GLU A 14 21.08 12.52 -8.34
CA GLU A 14 20.12 12.87 -9.39
C GLU A 14 18.86 11.99 -9.29
N VAL A 15 19.05 10.69 -9.05
CA VAL A 15 17.93 9.74 -8.87
C VAL A 15 17.10 10.15 -7.66
N LEU A 16 17.75 10.38 -6.52
CA LEU A 16 17.06 10.80 -5.30
C LEU A 16 16.34 12.14 -5.46
N ALA A 17 16.98 13.14 -6.08
CA ALA A 17 16.40 14.45 -6.30
C ALA A 17 15.15 14.37 -7.19
N LYS A 18 15.21 13.63 -8.31
CA LYS A 18 14.07 13.47 -9.23
C LYS A 18 12.89 12.78 -8.56
N ILE A 19 13.12 11.72 -7.77
CA ILE A 19 12.02 11.03 -7.09
C ILE A 19 11.42 11.92 -6.00
N ARG A 20 12.25 12.63 -5.22
CA ARG A 20 11.77 13.59 -4.22
C ARG A 20 10.90 14.68 -4.84
N GLU A 21 11.38 15.30 -5.92
CA GLU A 21 10.65 16.35 -6.64
C GLU A 21 9.32 15.80 -7.17
N TRP A 22 9.35 14.64 -7.84
CA TRP A 22 8.15 14.00 -8.37
C TRP A 22 7.10 13.71 -7.29
N VAL A 23 7.51 13.14 -6.14
CA VAL A 23 6.58 12.92 -5.02
C VAL A 23 6.11 14.25 -4.44
N TYR A 24 7.00 15.22 -4.22
CA TYR A 24 6.63 16.53 -3.68
C TYR A 24 5.55 17.23 -4.53
N MET A 25 5.61 17.04 -5.86
CA MET A 25 4.66 17.58 -6.84
C MET A 25 3.38 16.74 -7.02
N GLY A 26 3.17 15.67 -6.25
CA GLY A 26 1.92 14.91 -6.25
C GLY A 26 2.07 13.44 -6.64
N GLY A 27 3.30 12.98 -6.91
CA GLY A 27 3.59 11.57 -7.13
C GLY A 27 3.28 10.69 -5.91
N GLY A 28 2.99 9.42 -6.16
CA GLY A 28 2.74 8.41 -5.13
C GLY A 28 3.85 7.36 -5.10
N LEU A 29 4.49 7.16 -3.93
CA LEU A 29 5.55 6.15 -3.76
C LEU A 29 5.10 5.03 -2.81
N ILE A 30 5.33 3.77 -3.18
CA ILE A 30 5.12 2.63 -2.27
C ILE A 30 6.45 1.89 -2.10
N GLY A 31 6.92 1.78 -0.87
CA GLY A 31 8.09 1.02 -0.50
C GLY A 31 7.72 -0.24 0.26
N ILE A 32 8.27 -1.39 -0.15
CA ILE A 32 8.00 -2.70 0.49
C ILE A 32 9.33 -3.31 0.98
N GLY A 33 9.36 -3.77 2.23
CA GLY A 33 10.54 -4.41 2.82
C GLY A 33 11.64 -3.40 3.14
N GLU A 34 12.73 -3.43 2.36
CA GLU A 34 13.85 -2.49 2.49
C GLU A 34 13.93 -1.57 1.25
N PRO A 35 12.93 -0.71 1.00
CA PRO A 35 12.93 0.18 -0.15
C PRO A 35 14.04 1.20 -0.02
N THR A 36 14.71 1.53 -1.13
CA THR A 36 15.75 2.56 -1.16
C THR A 36 16.94 2.31 -0.21
N ALA A 37 17.17 1.04 0.16
CA ALA A 37 18.17 0.68 1.15
C ALA A 37 19.60 0.75 0.60
N SER A 38 20.37 1.71 1.13
CA SER A 38 21.82 1.81 1.02
C SER A 38 22.29 2.59 2.24
N GLN A 39 23.26 2.06 3.00
CA GLN A 39 23.75 2.79 4.17
C GLN A 39 24.63 3.96 3.73
N TYR A 40 24.07 5.17 3.77
CA TYR A 40 24.74 6.35 3.24
C TYR A 40 24.23 7.63 3.94
N GLN A 41 25.15 8.55 4.22
CA GLN A 41 24.88 9.86 4.85
C GLN A 41 24.00 9.81 6.12
N GLY A 42 24.20 8.79 6.97
CA GLY A 42 23.49 8.67 8.25
C GLY A 42 22.04 8.18 8.13
N ARG A 43 21.64 7.67 6.96
CA ARG A 43 20.33 7.06 6.69
C ARG A 43 20.51 5.68 6.07
N TYR A 44 19.55 4.79 6.32
CA TYR A 44 19.53 3.50 5.67
C TYR A 44 18.56 3.49 4.48
N PHE A 45 17.32 3.93 4.66
CA PHE A 45 16.43 4.23 3.54
C PHE A 45 16.77 5.62 3.00
N GLN A 46 17.25 5.68 1.76
CA GLN A 46 17.70 6.94 1.16
C GLN A 46 16.55 7.90 0.84
N LEU A 47 15.30 7.42 0.83
CA LEU A 47 14.08 8.23 0.77
C LEU A 47 13.24 8.12 2.05
N ALA A 48 13.89 7.95 3.21
CA ALA A 48 13.20 7.76 4.50
C ALA A 48 12.22 8.90 4.83
N GLU A 49 12.56 10.16 4.53
CA GLU A 49 11.71 11.32 4.72
C GLU A 49 10.45 11.30 3.85
N VAL A 50 10.54 10.72 2.66
CA VAL A 50 9.38 10.53 1.77
C VAL A 50 8.50 9.43 2.35
N LEU A 51 9.08 8.28 2.68
CA LEU A 51 8.38 7.12 3.24
C LEU A 51 7.84 7.37 4.66
N GLY A 52 8.39 8.34 5.38
CA GLY A 52 8.08 8.65 6.77
C GLY A 52 8.66 7.65 7.78
N VAL A 53 9.44 6.67 7.32
CA VAL A 53 10.07 5.63 8.14
C VAL A 53 11.50 5.37 7.70
N ASP A 54 12.30 4.82 8.61
CA ASP A 54 13.66 4.34 8.34
C ASP A 54 13.89 3.05 9.13
N LYS A 55 15.06 2.42 8.94
CA LYS A 55 15.45 1.19 9.63
C LYS A 55 16.65 1.43 10.54
N GLU A 56 16.55 1.00 11.80
CA GLU A 56 17.72 0.93 12.69
C GLU A 56 18.63 -0.21 12.28
N ILE A 57 19.94 0.06 12.28
CA ILE A 57 20.98 -0.91 11.92
C ILE A 57 22.13 -0.95 12.95
N GLY A 58 21.93 -0.38 14.14
CA GLY A 58 22.87 -0.39 15.27
C GLY A 58 23.58 0.94 15.54
N PHE A 59 23.31 1.99 14.77
CA PHE A 59 24.02 3.28 14.89
C PHE A 59 23.24 4.36 15.63
N SER A 60 21.91 4.24 15.76
CA SER A 60 21.09 5.27 16.42
C SER A 60 20.38 4.78 17.69
N LEU A 61 20.86 3.69 18.30
CA LEU A 61 20.30 3.14 19.54
C LEU A 61 20.36 4.11 20.74
N SER A 62 21.29 5.06 20.73
CA SER A 62 21.37 6.12 21.75
C SER A 62 20.24 7.15 21.65
N TYR A 63 19.49 7.18 20.53
CA TYR A 63 18.38 8.10 20.34
C TYR A 63 17.08 7.47 20.84
N THR A 64 16.42 8.12 21.79
CA THR A 64 15.10 7.70 22.24
C THR A 64 14.08 7.85 21.12
N ARG A 65 13.35 6.78 20.84
CA ARG A 65 12.23 6.76 19.89
C ARG A 65 10.94 6.62 20.68
N TYR A 66 10.02 7.55 20.45
CA TYR A 66 8.73 7.53 21.13
C TYR A 66 7.76 6.63 20.37
N PRO A 67 7.11 5.65 21.04
CA PRO A 67 6.03 4.88 20.45
C PRO A 67 4.92 5.82 19.97
N LYS A 68 4.42 5.59 18.76
CA LYS A 68 3.32 6.39 18.20
C LYS A 68 2.00 5.65 18.31
N PRO A 69 0.90 6.38 18.56
CA PRO A 69 -0.41 5.77 18.58
C PRO A 69 -0.75 5.22 17.19
N LEU A 70 -1.35 4.03 17.16
CA LEU A 70 -1.87 3.45 15.94
C LEU A 70 -3.08 4.25 15.45
N GLN A 71 -3.06 4.60 14.17
CA GLN A 71 -4.22 5.17 13.49
C GLN A 71 -5.16 4.04 13.06
N ARG A 72 -6.11 3.72 13.94
CA ARG A 72 -7.06 2.60 13.76
C ARG A 72 -7.96 2.75 12.55
N GLU A 73 -8.27 3.98 12.14
CA GLU A 73 -9.09 4.27 10.98
C GLU A 73 -8.29 5.00 9.90
N HIS A 74 -8.17 4.35 8.74
CA HIS A 74 -7.50 4.92 7.56
C HIS A 74 -8.09 4.32 6.28
N PHE A 75 -8.05 5.07 5.17
CA PHE A 75 -8.56 4.60 3.87
C PHE A 75 -7.89 3.27 3.43
N ILE A 76 -6.59 3.14 3.68
CA ILE A 76 -5.80 1.96 3.31
C ILE A 76 -6.32 0.70 4.03
N THR A 77 -6.63 0.80 5.33
CA THR A 77 -6.99 -0.34 6.19
C THR A 77 -8.49 -0.59 6.28
N GLN A 78 -9.33 0.13 5.52
CA GLN A 78 -10.78 0.08 5.67
C GLN A 78 -11.41 -1.30 5.41
N ASP A 79 -10.82 -2.13 4.54
CA ASP A 79 -11.30 -3.50 4.26
C ASP A 79 -10.55 -4.59 5.05
N VAL A 80 -9.71 -4.20 6.02
CA VAL A 80 -8.97 -5.14 6.86
C VAL A 80 -9.91 -5.67 7.94
N THR A 81 -10.13 -6.98 7.96
CA THR A 81 -11.00 -7.64 8.96
C THR A 81 -10.23 -8.58 9.88
N ASN A 82 -9.03 -9.01 9.47
CA ASN A 82 -8.14 -9.88 10.24
C ASN A 82 -6.78 -9.20 10.40
N PRO A 83 -5.94 -9.64 11.36
CA PRO A 83 -4.54 -9.20 11.41
C PRO A 83 -3.88 -9.26 10.03
N ILE A 84 -3.18 -8.19 9.67
CA ILE A 84 -2.51 -8.11 8.38
C ILE A 84 -1.30 -9.05 8.41
N ASP A 85 -1.22 -9.93 7.41
CA ASP A 85 -0.07 -10.79 7.23
C ASP A 85 1.03 -10.02 6.50
N PHE A 86 2.13 -9.73 7.20
CA PHE A 86 3.31 -9.08 6.62
C PHE A 86 4.39 -10.09 6.19
N GLY A 87 4.12 -11.40 6.27
CA GLY A 87 5.08 -12.47 5.98
C GLY A 87 6.25 -12.45 6.96
N GLU A 88 7.47 -12.54 6.45
CA GLU A 88 8.68 -12.35 7.26
C GLU A 88 8.73 -10.94 7.89
N GLY A 89 8.02 -9.98 7.31
CA GLY A 89 7.98 -8.59 7.76
C GLY A 89 9.35 -7.94 7.69
N MET A 90 9.54 -6.89 8.47
CA MET A 90 10.82 -6.19 8.62
C MET A 90 10.97 -5.75 10.05
N ARG A 91 12.19 -5.92 10.57
CA ARG A 91 12.54 -5.52 11.91
C ARG A 91 13.14 -4.13 11.99
N SER A 92 12.97 -3.53 13.15
CA SER A 92 13.59 -2.29 13.60
C SER A 92 13.25 -1.07 12.75
N ILE A 93 12.07 -1.11 12.14
CA ILE A 93 11.50 0.00 11.39
C ILE A 93 10.85 0.97 12.35
N TYR A 94 11.13 2.25 12.15
CA TYR A 94 10.65 3.32 13.02
C TYR A 94 10.19 4.52 12.21
N ALA A 95 9.27 5.28 12.79
CA ALA A 95 8.73 6.49 12.19
C ALA A 95 9.66 7.68 12.42
N LEU A 96 9.82 8.54 11.41
CA LEU A 96 10.71 9.70 11.48
C LEU A 96 10.11 10.94 12.14
N SER A 97 8.81 11.18 11.98
CA SER A 97 8.15 12.39 12.50
C SER A 97 6.69 12.11 12.82
N ASP A 98 6.07 12.96 13.63
CA ASP A 98 4.67 12.80 14.06
C ASP A 98 3.66 12.91 12.91
N GLN A 99 4.12 13.35 11.74
CA GLN A 99 3.35 13.35 10.50
C GLN A 99 3.12 11.94 9.95
N THR A 100 4.03 11.00 10.21
CA THR A 100 3.89 9.61 9.75
C THR A 100 2.76 8.92 10.49
N LYS A 101 1.74 8.49 9.76
CA LYS A 101 0.60 7.73 10.28
C LYS A 101 0.95 6.26 10.36
N ILE A 102 0.96 5.70 11.56
CA ILE A 102 1.24 4.28 11.79
C ILE A 102 -0.06 3.50 11.73
N LEU A 103 -0.22 2.70 10.69
CA LEU A 103 -1.46 1.96 10.42
C LEU A 103 -1.41 0.53 10.99
N ALA A 104 -0.20 -0.04 11.11
CA ALA A 104 0.05 -1.29 11.80
C ALA A 104 1.47 -1.31 12.38
N ALA A 105 1.60 -1.88 13.57
CA ALA A 105 2.86 -2.06 14.27
C ALA A 105 2.80 -3.33 15.14
N SER A 106 3.94 -3.98 15.31
CA SER A 106 4.12 -5.18 16.13
C SER A 106 5.38 -5.02 16.96
N GLU A 107 5.33 -5.34 18.25
CA GLU A 107 6.52 -5.31 19.13
C GLU A 107 7.25 -3.95 19.15
N GLY A 108 6.52 -2.86 18.93
CA GLY A 108 7.07 -1.49 18.89
C GLY A 108 7.69 -1.08 17.54
N GLU A 109 7.64 -1.95 16.54
CA GLU A 109 8.19 -1.73 15.20
C GLU A 109 7.08 -1.48 14.18
N VAL A 110 7.35 -0.62 13.20
CA VAL A 110 6.35 -0.20 12.21
C VAL A 110 6.23 -1.22 11.08
N ASN A 111 5.04 -1.77 10.84
CA ASN A 111 4.79 -2.68 9.73
C ASN A 111 4.06 -2.03 8.55
N LEU A 112 3.23 -1.02 8.81
CA LEU A 112 2.51 -0.27 7.77
C LEU A 112 2.44 1.19 8.16
N ALA A 113 2.92 2.07 7.29
CA ALA A 113 2.88 3.51 7.51
C ALA A 113 2.43 4.27 6.25
N ALA A 114 1.81 5.41 6.49
CA ALA A 114 1.37 6.35 5.47
C ALA A 114 1.93 7.74 5.80
N ASN A 115 2.55 8.39 4.82
CA ASN A 115 3.17 9.69 4.97
C ASN A 115 2.77 10.63 3.83
N THR A 116 2.66 11.93 4.11
CA THR A 116 2.51 12.97 3.09
C THR A 116 3.85 13.66 2.89
N PHE A 117 4.18 14.04 1.66
CA PHE A 117 5.42 14.74 1.33
C PHE A 117 5.14 15.76 0.22
N GLY A 118 5.15 17.04 0.57
CA GLY A 118 4.61 18.08 -0.31
C GLY A 118 3.12 17.85 -0.60
N THR A 119 2.77 17.78 -1.88
CA THR A 119 1.42 17.44 -2.35
C THR A 119 1.21 15.95 -2.63
N GLY A 120 2.30 15.16 -2.65
CA GLY A 120 2.24 13.72 -2.84
C GLY A 120 2.28 12.94 -1.54
N ARG A 121 2.37 11.61 -1.70
CA ARG A 121 2.15 10.65 -0.61
C ARG A 121 3.03 9.45 -0.78
N ALA A 122 3.36 8.82 0.34
CA ALA A 122 4.09 7.58 0.36
C ALA A 122 3.51 6.57 1.34
N VAL A 123 3.61 5.29 0.98
CA VAL A 123 3.23 4.16 1.83
C VAL A 123 4.44 3.28 2.03
N TYR A 124 4.68 2.89 3.28
CA TYR A 124 5.65 1.84 3.61
C TYR A 124 4.91 0.59 4.08
N ILE A 125 5.33 -0.58 3.58
CA ILE A 125 4.81 -1.89 3.97
C ILE A 125 5.99 -2.82 4.29
N ALA A 126 6.03 -3.42 5.47
CA ALA A 126 7.14 -4.28 5.88
C ALA A 126 7.26 -5.56 5.03
N GLY A 127 6.14 -6.09 4.57
CA GLY A 127 6.09 -7.24 3.66
C GLY A 127 4.65 -7.46 3.24
N LEU A 128 4.45 -8.10 2.09
CA LEU A 128 3.10 -8.24 1.52
C LEU A 128 2.92 -9.59 0.81
N PRO A 129 2.88 -10.72 1.54
CA PRO A 129 2.53 -12.00 0.95
C PRO A 129 1.17 -11.93 0.25
N TYR A 130 1.01 -12.74 -0.79
CA TYR A 130 -0.25 -12.78 -1.52
C TYR A 130 -1.36 -13.43 -0.68
N ASN A 131 -2.44 -12.67 -0.46
CA ASN A 131 -3.75 -13.15 -0.05
C ASN A 131 -4.80 -12.10 -0.44
N PHE A 132 -6.09 -12.43 -0.37
CA PHE A 132 -7.18 -11.52 -0.78
C PHE A 132 -7.18 -10.18 -0.03
N GLN A 133 -6.90 -10.20 1.28
CA GLN A 133 -6.87 -8.99 2.10
C GLN A 133 -5.67 -8.10 1.73
N ASN A 134 -4.49 -8.68 1.53
CA ASN A 134 -3.28 -7.97 1.14
C ASN A 134 -3.36 -7.41 -0.28
N ASN A 135 -3.99 -8.13 -1.21
CA ASN A 135 -4.27 -7.60 -2.55
C ASN A 135 -5.17 -6.35 -2.45
N ARG A 136 -6.26 -6.42 -1.66
CA ARG A 136 -7.13 -5.27 -1.41
C ARG A 136 -6.42 -4.12 -0.69
N LEU A 137 -5.56 -4.42 0.28
CA LEU A 137 -4.73 -3.45 1.00
C LEU A 137 -3.81 -2.70 0.03
N LEU A 138 -3.14 -3.42 -0.88
CA LEU A 138 -2.27 -2.83 -1.90
C LEU A 138 -3.04 -1.96 -2.88
N LEU A 139 -4.21 -2.41 -3.37
CA LEU A 139 -5.08 -1.60 -4.23
C LEU A 139 -5.43 -0.27 -3.55
N ARG A 140 -5.83 -0.32 -2.26
CA ARG A 140 -6.11 0.89 -1.48
C ARG A 140 -4.86 1.75 -1.27
N ALA A 141 -3.70 1.15 -1.04
CA ALA A 141 -2.43 1.88 -0.92
C ALA A 141 -2.07 2.62 -2.22
N ILE A 142 -2.27 1.99 -3.39
CA ILE A 142 -2.05 2.60 -4.70
C ILE A 142 -2.97 3.82 -4.89
N HIS A 143 -4.28 3.65 -4.69
CA HIS A 143 -5.23 4.75 -4.83
C HIS A 143 -4.97 5.88 -3.83
N TRP A 144 -4.60 5.54 -2.59
CA TRP A 144 -4.28 6.54 -1.58
C TRP A 144 -3.00 7.31 -1.91
N ALA A 145 -1.93 6.61 -2.30
CA ALA A 145 -0.65 7.21 -2.67
C ALA A 145 -0.79 8.14 -3.89
N ALA A 146 -1.67 7.79 -4.83
CA ALA A 146 -1.98 8.60 -6.00
C ALA A 146 -2.98 9.74 -5.74
N SER A 147 -3.48 9.92 -4.50
CA SER A 147 -4.56 10.88 -4.18
C SER A 147 -5.85 10.68 -4.99
N ARG A 148 -6.18 9.41 -5.27
CA ARG A 148 -7.31 8.96 -6.11
C ARG A 148 -8.27 8.04 -5.37
N GLU A 149 -8.50 8.30 -4.08
CA GLU A 149 -9.39 7.48 -3.23
C GLU A 149 -10.82 7.40 -3.80
N ARG A 150 -11.29 8.49 -4.43
CA ARG A 150 -12.62 8.57 -5.04
C ARG A 150 -12.75 7.67 -6.27
N GLU A 151 -11.68 7.49 -7.03
CA GLU A 151 -11.66 6.68 -8.25
C GLU A 151 -11.69 5.18 -7.94
N MET A 152 -11.23 4.77 -6.75
CA MET A 152 -11.17 3.36 -6.34
C MET A 152 -12.54 2.66 -6.36
N LYS A 153 -13.64 3.41 -6.23
CA LYS A 153 -14.99 2.86 -6.20
C LYS A 153 -15.65 2.76 -7.59
N ILE A 154 -14.95 3.22 -8.63
CA ILE A 154 -15.35 3.03 -10.02
C ILE A 154 -14.90 1.63 -10.44
N TRP A 155 -15.84 0.77 -10.84
CA TRP A 155 -15.57 -0.65 -11.10
C TRP A 155 -14.90 -1.33 -9.91
N PHE A 156 -15.67 -1.49 -8.83
CA PHE A 156 -15.17 -2.02 -7.56
C PHE A 156 -16.08 -3.11 -6.99
N THR A 157 -15.49 -4.14 -6.38
CA THR A 157 -16.22 -5.21 -5.66
C THR A 157 -16.16 -5.01 -4.15
N SER A 158 -17.28 -5.19 -3.44
CA SER A 158 -17.30 -5.10 -1.98
C SER A 158 -16.50 -6.20 -1.29
N ASN A 159 -16.33 -7.37 -1.92
CA ASN A 159 -15.67 -8.53 -1.32
C ASN A 159 -14.21 -8.66 -1.82
N PRO A 160 -13.19 -8.66 -0.94
CA PRO A 160 -11.79 -8.80 -1.34
C PRO A 160 -11.46 -10.09 -2.11
N LYS A 161 -12.32 -11.11 -2.03
CA LYS A 161 -12.17 -12.38 -2.78
C LYS A 161 -12.60 -12.28 -4.24
N THR A 162 -13.18 -11.15 -4.63
CA THR A 162 -13.71 -10.93 -5.98
C THR A 162 -13.06 -9.72 -6.63
N GLU A 163 -12.95 -9.75 -7.95
CA GLU A 163 -12.43 -8.66 -8.76
C GLU A 163 -13.40 -8.34 -9.89
N VAL A 164 -13.30 -7.12 -10.43
CA VAL A 164 -14.09 -6.68 -11.58
C VAL A 164 -13.17 -6.09 -12.63
N ALA A 165 -13.39 -6.46 -13.88
CA ALA A 165 -12.69 -5.92 -15.05
C ALA A 165 -13.74 -5.38 -16.01
N ALA A 166 -13.67 -4.08 -16.32
CA ALA A 166 -14.62 -3.40 -17.18
C ALA A 166 -13.98 -3.01 -18.52
N TYR A 167 -14.74 -3.17 -19.59
CA TYR A 167 -14.35 -2.90 -20.97
C TYR A 167 -15.43 -1.99 -21.60
N PRO A 168 -15.39 -0.66 -21.32
CA PRO A 168 -16.40 0.28 -21.80
C PRO A 168 -16.62 0.25 -23.32
N ASP A 169 -15.53 0.15 -24.10
CA ASP A 169 -15.60 0.10 -25.56
C ASP A 169 -16.31 -1.15 -26.10
N ALA A 170 -16.35 -2.22 -25.31
CA ALA A 170 -17.04 -3.47 -25.63
C ALA A 170 -18.41 -3.58 -24.92
N GLU A 171 -18.86 -2.51 -24.25
CA GLU A 171 -20.10 -2.45 -23.48
C GLU A 171 -20.27 -3.59 -22.47
N ARG A 172 -19.16 -4.10 -21.92
CA ARG A 172 -19.15 -5.29 -21.05
C ARG A 172 -18.24 -5.16 -19.85
N PHE A 173 -18.59 -5.88 -18.78
CA PHE A 173 -17.69 -6.11 -17.66
C PHE A 173 -17.77 -7.56 -17.16
N ALA A 174 -16.67 -8.03 -16.60
CA ALA A 174 -16.54 -9.35 -15.99
C ALA A 174 -16.34 -9.22 -14.49
N VAL A 175 -16.99 -10.10 -13.73
CA VAL A 175 -16.79 -10.23 -12.28
C VAL A 175 -16.26 -11.61 -11.99
N ILE A 176 -15.15 -11.66 -11.26
CA ILE A 176 -14.35 -12.87 -11.05
C ILE A 176 -14.40 -13.21 -9.57
N ASN A 177 -14.71 -14.45 -9.24
CA ASN A 177 -14.51 -15.01 -7.90
C ASN A 177 -13.17 -15.74 -7.85
N ASN A 178 -12.20 -15.20 -7.12
CA ASN A 178 -10.86 -15.78 -7.00
C ASN A 178 -10.78 -16.87 -5.90
N SER A 179 -11.91 -17.26 -5.31
CA SER A 179 -11.96 -18.26 -4.24
C SER A 179 -12.61 -19.58 -4.66
N LEU A 180 -12.26 -20.65 -3.94
CA LEU A 180 -12.82 -21.99 -4.10
C LEU A 180 -14.20 -22.16 -3.46
N HIS A 181 -14.83 -21.08 -3.00
CA HIS A 181 -16.14 -21.10 -2.36
C HIS A 181 -17.10 -20.13 -3.06
N PRO A 182 -18.43 -20.32 -2.95
CA PRO A 182 -19.37 -19.31 -3.41
C PRO A 182 -19.14 -17.99 -2.68
N VAL A 183 -19.24 -16.87 -3.40
CA VAL A 183 -19.05 -15.53 -2.84
C VAL A 183 -20.15 -14.60 -3.32
N THR A 184 -20.75 -13.89 -2.37
CA THR A 184 -21.59 -12.71 -2.66
C THR A 184 -20.74 -11.45 -2.65
N THR A 185 -20.91 -10.60 -3.65
CA THR A 185 -20.30 -9.27 -3.69
C THR A 185 -21.24 -8.24 -4.33
N ILE A 186 -21.02 -6.97 -3.97
CA ILE A 186 -21.67 -5.82 -4.58
C ILE A 186 -20.65 -5.16 -5.52
N ILE A 187 -21.01 -5.05 -6.79
CA ILE A 187 -20.24 -4.33 -7.80
C ILE A 187 -20.70 -2.88 -7.81
N SER A 188 -19.77 -1.94 -7.69
CA SER A 188 -19.98 -0.52 -7.99
C SER A 188 -19.53 -0.28 -9.43
N THR A 189 -20.49 -0.02 -10.32
CA THR A 189 -20.26 0.21 -11.76
C THR A 189 -19.69 1.59 -12.04
N GLY A 190 -19.27 1.85 -13.29
CA GLY A 190 -18.80 3.16 -13.73
C GLY A 190 -19.81 4.31 -13.51
N GLU A 191 -21.10 4.02 -13.60
CA GLU A 191 -22.20 4.98 -13.39
C GLU A 191 -22.59 5.13 -11.90
N GLY A 192 -21.92 4.42 -10.99
CA GLY A 192 -22.24 4.40 -9.57
C GLY A 192 -23.42 3.52 -9.17
N LYS A 193 -24.03 2.78 -10.12
CA LYS A 193 -25.02 1.74 -9.81
C LYS A 193 -24.36 0.61 -9.01
N LYS A 194 -25.10 0.07 -8.05
CA LYS A 194 -24.70 -1.08 -7.23
C LYS A 194 -25.47 -2.32 -7.63
N VAL A 195 -24.76 -3.38 -8.00
CA VAL A 195 -25.34 -4.66 -8.40
C VAL A 195 -24.83 -5.74 -7.46
N GLU A 196 -25.72 -6.46 -6.80
CA GLU A 196 -25.35 -7.64 -6.00
C GLU A 196 -25.29 -8.88 -6.90
N VAL A 197 -24.22 -9.66 -6.75
CA VAL A 197 -24.03 -10.92 -7.46
C VAL A 197 -23.61 -12.01 -6.49
N LEU A 198 -24.22 -13.19 -6.64
CA LEU A 198 -23.70 -14.44 -6.10
C LEU A 198 -22.94 -15.18 -7.20
N LEU A 199 -21.65 -15.44 -6.96
CA LEU A 199 -20.76 -16.18 -7.84
C LEU A 199 -20.47 -17.57 -7.27
N LYS A 200 -20.45 -18.58 -8.14
CA LYS A 200 -19.98 -19.94 -7.85
C LYS A 200 -18.45 -19.93 -7.61
N PRO A 201 -17.89 -20.98 -7.00
CA PRO A 201 -16.44 -21.14 -6.88
C PRO A 201 -15.75 -20.93 -8.23
N MET A 202 -14.71 -20.09 -8.26
CA MET A 202 -13.90 -19.83 -9.45
C MET A 202 -14.68 -19.30 -10.67
N GLU A 203 -15.89 -18.78 -10.49
CA GLU A 203 -16.71 -18.27 -11.60
C GLU A 203 -16.19 -16.92 -12.13
N ILE A 204 -16.14 -16.80 -13.46
CA ILE A 204 -16.13 -15.53 -14.16
C ILE A 204 -17.51 -15.34 -14.80
N ARG A 205 -18.22 -14.26 -14.43
CA ARG A 205 -19.52 -13.90 -15.00
C ARG A 205 -19.44 -12.58 -15.73
N TRP A 206 -19.96 -12.58 -16.96
CA TRP A 206 -20.04 -11.40 -17.81
C TRP A 206 -21.40 -10.72 -17.68
N PHE A 207 -21.38 -9.40 -17.80
CA PHE A 207 -22.52 -8.51 -17.75
C PHE A 207 -22.37 -7.44 -18.83
N ASP A 208 -23.50 -6.90 -19.28
CA ASP A 208 -23.54 -5.70 -20.11
C ASP A 208 -23.46 -4.44 -19.23
N ILE A 209 -22.87 -3.37 -19.75
CA ILE A 209 -22.73 -2.07 -19.07
C ILE A 209 -24.06 -1.30 -19.09
#